data_AF-A0A4Q3SL08-F1
#
_entry.id   AF-A0A4Q3SL08-F1
#
_cell.length_a   1.000
_cell.length_b   1.000
_cell.length_c   1.000
_cell.angle_alpha   90.00
_cell.angle_beta   90.00
_cell.angle_gamma   90.00
#
_symmetry.space_group_name_H-M   'P 1'
#
loop_
_entity.id
_entity.type
_entity.pdbx_description
1 polymer ?
#
loop_
_entity_poly.entity_id
_entity_poly.type
_entity_poly.pdbx_seq_one_letter_code
_entity_poly.pdbx_strand_id
1 'polypeptide(L)'
;GEWYVYLNGGKIKTDTTCLEWAKQAVSLGAGEILLTSMNHDGTKQGFAIDITRKITEAVSVPVIASGGGGLMPHFTQVFNEAKADAALAASIFHFKEISIPELKGYLQKEGVGIRPVE
;
A
#
# COMPACT_ATOMS: atom_id res chain seq x y z
N GLY A 1 5.64 -11.33 -11.56
CA GLY A 1 7.11 -11.41 -11.56
C GLY A 1 7.62 -11.37 -10.14
N GLU A 2 8.93 -11.39 -9.95
CA GLU A 2 9.54 -11.14 -8.64
C GLU A 2 9.71 -9.63 -8.38
N TRP A 3 9.59 -9.24 -7.12
CA TRP A 3 9.74 -7.86 -6.66
C TRP A 3 11.04 -7.75 -5.87
N TYR A 4 11.86 -6.74 -6.17
CA TYR A 4 13.17 -6.53 -5.55
C TYR A 4 13.21 -5.21 -4.78
N VAL A 5 13.99 -5.18 -3.70
CA VAL A 5 14.23 -3.97 -2.93
C VAL A 5 15.17 -3.05 -3.69
N TYR A 6 14.87 -1.75 -3.63
CA TYR A 6 15.73 -0.70 -4.18
C TYR A 6 16.18 0.26 -3.08
N LEU A 7 17.40 0.76 -3.21
CA LEU A 7 18.02 1.75 -2.32
C LEU A 7 18.18 3.10 -3.04
N ASN A 8 18.58 4.12 -2.29
CA ASN A 8 18.87 5.48 -2.78
C ASN A 8 17.71 6.09 -3.60
N GLY A 9 16.49 5.98 -3.06
CA GLY A 9 15.29 6.52 -3.69
C GLY A 9 14.95 5.80 -5.00
N GLY A 10 15.10 4.48 -5.05
CA GLY A 10 14.72 3.68 -6.22
C GLY A 10 15.80 3.55 -7.29
N LYS A 11 17.03 4.03 -7.04
CA LYS A 11 18.09 4.08 -8.06
C LYS A 11 18.98 2.84 -8.11
N ILE A 12 19.15 2.17 -6.97
CA ILE A 12 20.05 1.02 -6.85
C ILE A 12 19.21 -0.22 -6.58
N LYS A 13 19.12 -1.12 -7.56
CA LYS A 13 18.49 -2.44 -7.37
C LYS A 13 19.37 -3.30 -6.46
N THR A 14 18.75 -4.02 -5.54
CA THR A 14 19.41 -5.07 -4.74
C THR A 14 19.05 -6.47 -5.27
N ASP A 15 19.78 -7.48 -4.81
CA ASP A 15 19.46 -8.89 -5.08
C ASP A 15 18.44 -9.47 -4.09
N THR A 16 17.97 -8.66 -3.12
CA THR A 16 17.00 -9.10 -2.11
C THR A 16 15.57 -8.88 -2.61
N THR A 17 14.75 -9.92 -2.54
CA THR A 17 13.34 -9.81 -2.88
C THR A 17 12.58 -9.05 -1.80
N CYS A 18 11.53 -8.32 -2.17
CA CYS A 18 10.71 -7.56 -1.23
C CYS A 18 10.12 -8.45 -0.12
N LEU A 19 9.73 -9.69 -0.45
CA LEU A 19 9.14 -10.61 0.51
C LEU A 19 10.16 -11.08 1.57
N GLU A 20 11.37 -11.45 1.14
CA GLU A 20 12.41 -11.90 2.07
C GLU A 20 12.90 -10.74 2.93
N TRP A 21 13.02 -9.54 2.35
CA TRP A 21 13.34 -8.36 3.12
C TRP A 21 12.28 -8.00 4.15
N ALA A 22 10.99 -8.07 3.78
CA ALA A 22 9.88 -7.82 4.70
C ALA A 22 9.93 -8.75 5.94
N LYS A 23 10.11 -10.06 5.72
CA LYS A 23 10.24 -11.03 6.82
C LYS A 23 11.46 -10.74 7.69
N GLN A 24 12.59 -10.41 7.07
CA GLN A 24 13.82 -10.09 7.81
C GLN A 24 13.67 -8.81 8.63
N ALA A 25 13.08 -7.76 8.08
CA ALA A 25 12.85 -6.52 8.80
C ALA A 25 11.98 -6.76 10.05
N VAL A 26 10.93 -7.57 9.92
CA VAL A 26 10.05 -7.94 11.03
C VAL A 26 10.76 -8.80 12.06
N SER A 27 11.59 -9.77 11.65
CA SER A 27 12.38 -10.59 12.60
C SER A 27 13.42 -9.77 13.36
N LEU A 28 13.88 -8.65 12.78
CA LEU A 28 14.76 -7.67 13.42
C LEU A 28 14.00 -6.64 14.30
N GLY A 29 12.67 -6.73 14.38
CA GLY A 29 11.84 -5.90 15.26
C GLY A 29 11.12 -4.73 14.60
N ALA A 30 11.03 -4.68 13.27
CA ALA A 30 10.16 -3.70 12.60
C ALA A 30 8.69 -3.91 13.01
N GLY A 31 8.01 -2.83 13.43
CA GLY A 31 6.63 -2.88 13.91
C GLY A 31 5.56 -2.62 12.85
N GLU A 32 5.94 -2.21 11.65
CA GLU A 32 5.06 -1.92 10.51
C GLU A 32 5.87 -1.88 9.21
N ILE A 33 5.24 -2.19 8.07
CA ILE A 33 5.86 -2.10 6.74
C ILE A 33 5.12 -1.07 5.89
N LEU A 34 5.85 -0.05 5.41
CA LEU A 34 5.38 0.83 4.34
C LEU A 34 5.88 0.30 3.00
N LEU A 35 4.98 -0.26 2.20
CA LEU A 35 5.29 -0.88 0.91
C LEU A 35 4.97 0.06 -0.25
N THR A 36 5.98 0.77 -0.74
CA THR A 36 5.84 1.60 -1.97
C THR A 36 6.17 0.79 -3.21
N SER A 37 5.20 0.60 -4.11
CA SER A 37 5.43 -0.03 -5.41
C SER A 37 5.96 0.99 -6.42
N MET A 38 7.23 0.88 -6.79
CA MET A 38 7.85 1.73 -7.82
C MET A 38 7.15 1.65 -9.18
N ASN A 39 6.60 0.48 -9.54
CA ASN A 39 5.91 0.30 -10.82
C ASN A 39 4.56 1.03 -10.88
N HIS A 40 3.96 1.31 -9.73
CA HIS A 40 2.64 1.94 -9.63
C HIS A 40 2.75 3.40 -9.14
N ASP A 41 3.88 3.80 -8.59
CA ASP A 41 4.04 5.15 -8.06
C ASP A 41 3.85 6.21 -9.16
N GLY A 42 3.06 7.24 -8.83
CA GLY A 42 2.65 8.29 -9.77
C GLY A 42 1.70 7.88 -10.91
N THR A 43 1.40 6.60 -11.13
CA THR A 43 0.59 6.17 -12.31
C THR A 43 -0.91 6.43 -12.14
N LYS A 44 -1.39 6.46 -10.89
CA LYS A 44 -2.82 6.51 -10.54
C LYS A 44 -3.64 5.31 -11.07
N GLN A 45 -3.00 4.19 -11.40
CA GLN A 45 -3.66 3.00 -11.97
C GLN A 45 -3.98 1.90 -10.96
N GLY A 46 -3.89 2.19 -9.66
CA GLY A 46 -4.15 1.24 -8.58
C GLY A 46 -2.89 0.84 -7.82
N PHE A 47 -3.08 0.24 -6.65
CA PHE A 47 -1.99 -0.28 -5.84
C PHE A 47 -1.49 -1.62 -6.39
N ALA A 48 -0.28 -2.01 -6.01
CA ALA A 48 0.27 -3.32 -6.39
C ALA A 48 -0.33 -4.44 -5.52
N ILE A 49 -1.50 -4.95 -5.92
CA ILE A 49 -2.26 -5.96 -5.16
C ILE A 49 -1.46 -7.24 -4.93
N ASP A 50 -0.71 -7.71 -5.94
CA ASP A 50 -0.01 -8.99 -5.90
C ASP A 50 1.08 -9.03 -4.82
N ILE A 51 1.96 -8.05 -4.77
CA ILE A 51 3.04 -7.99 -3.77
C ILE A 51 2.54 -7.57 -2.40
N THR A 52 1.55 -6.67 -2.36
CA THR A 52 0.93 -6.26 -1.10
C THR A 52 0.31 -7.47 -0.41
N ARG A 53 -0.47 -8.29 -1.14
CA ARG A 53 -1.07 -9.53 -0.61
C ARG A 53 -0.01 -10.51 -0.13
N LYS A 54 1.05 -10.71 -0.91
CA LYS A 54 2.13 -11.64 -0.54
C LYS A 54 2.82 -11.24 0.76
N ILE A 55 3.01 -9.93 0.98
CA ILE A 55 3.67 -9.44 2.19
C ILE A 55 2.69 -9.48 3.38
N THR A 56 1.45 -9.01 3.23
CA THR A 56 0.44 -9.05 4.31
C THR A 56 0.18 -10.46 4.81
N GLU A 57 0.18 -11.46 3.93
CA GLU A 57 0.01 -12.87 4.32
C GLU A 57 1.26 -13.49 4.96
N ALA A 58 2.44 -12.88 4.82
CA ALA A 58 3.71 -13.44 5.25
C ALA A 58 4.28 -12.80 6.53
N VAL A 59 3.77 -11.64 6.95
CA VAL A 59 4.25 -10.90 8.12
C VAL A 59 3.13 -10.70 9.13
N SER A 60 3.49 -10.60 10.40
CA SER A 60 2.55 -10.43 11.51
C SER A 60 2.30 -8.98 11.90
N VAL A 61 2.93 -8.03 11.21
CA VAL A 61 2.85 -6.59 11.50
C VAL A 61 2.01 -5.90 10.44
N PRO A 62 1.43 -4.71 10.74
CA PRO A 62 0.65 -3.99 9.75
C PRO A 62 1.43 -3.65 8.48
N VAL A 63 0.74 -3.63 7.35
CA VAL A 63 1.29 -3.27 6.05
C VAL A 63 0.50 -2.11 5.45
N ILE A 64 1.21 -1.01 5.16
CA ILE A 64 0.69 0.15 4.45
C ILE A 64 0.99 -0.02 2.96
N ALA A 65 -0.05 -0.11 2.14
CA ALA A 65 0.08 -0.08 0.69
C ALA A 65 0.34 1.35 0.20
N SER A 66 1.36 1.55 -0.63
CA SER A 66 1.77 2.86 -1.13
C SER A 66 2.12 2.80 -2.63
N GLY A 67 1.78 3.87 -3.36
CA GLY A 67 2.02 4.02 -4.80
C GLY A 67 0.83 3.55 -5.65
N GLY A 68 0.34 4.45 -6.51
CA GLY A 68 -0.66 4.14 -7.56
C GLY A 68 -2.13 4.37 -7.20
N GLY A 69 -2.47 4.63 -5.93
CA GLY A 69 -3.81 5.06 -5.52
C GLY A 69 -4.30 6.27 -6.33
N GLY A 70 -5.42 6.11 -7.03
CA GLY A 70 -5.86 7.02 -8.10
C GLY A 70 -7.36 7.27 -8.12
N LEU A 71 -8.14 6.21 -7.86
CA LEU A 71 -9.59 6.23 -7.79
C LEU A 71 -10.03 5.60 -6.47
N MET A 72 -11.24 5.94 -5.99
CA MET A 72 -11.79 5.37 -4.76
C MET A 72 -11.82 3.82 -4.78
N PRO A 73 -12.18 3.12 -5.88
CA PRO A 73 -12.14 1.66 -5.93
C PRO A 73 -10.76 1.04 -5.74
N HIS A 74 -9.67 1.78 -5.99
CA HIS A 74 -8.32 1.25 -5.72
C HIS A 74 -8.13 0.98 -4.22
N PHE A 75 -8.79 1.77 -3.37
CA PHE A 75 -8.73 1.61 -1.92
C PHE A 75 -9.55 0.40 -1.44
N THR A 76 -10.77 0.21 -1.94
CA THR A 76 -11.53 -1.02 -1.62
C THR A 76 -10.78 -2.26 -2.09
N GLN A 77 -10.19 -2.21 -3.29
CA GLN A 77 -9.41 -3.33 -3.83
C GLN A 77 -8.22 -3.69 -2.93
N VAL A 78 -7.43 -2.69 -2.49
CA VAL A 78 -6.24 -2.98 -1.66
C VAL A 78 -6.59 -3.47 -0.26
N PHE A 79 -7.71 -3.02 0.32
CA PHE A 79 -8.19 -3.54 1.60
C PHE A 79 -8.76 -4.95 1.47
N ASN A 80 -9.57 -5.22 0.45
CA ASN A 80 -10.30 -6.48 0.32
C ASN A 80 -9.45 -7.61 -0.31
N GLU A 81 -8.70 -7.31 -1.37
CA GLU A 81 -7.94 -8.32 -2.11
C GLU A 81 -6.52 -8.49 -1.58
N ALA A 82 -5.87 -7.38 -1.21
CA ALA A 82 -4.50 -7.41 -0.71
C ALA A 82 -4.39 -7.47 0.82
N LYS A 83 -5.50 -7.28 1.56
CA LYS A 83 -5.52 -7.29 3.03
C LYS A 83 -4.55 -6.28 3.65
N ALA A 84 -4.35 -5.13 3.00
CA ALA A 84 -3.54 -4.07 3.58
C ALA A 84 -4.24 -3.48 4.81
N ASP A 85 -3.47 -3.06 5.82
CA ASP A 85 -4.00 -2.44 7.04
C ASP A 85 -4.24 -0.94 6.84
N ALA A 86 -3.47 -0.33 5.94
CA ALA A 86 -3.61 1.07 5.56
C ALA A 86 -3.25 1.28 4.08
N ALA A 87 -3.72 2.39 3.53
CA ALA A 87 -3.42 2.82 2.16
C ALA A 87 -2.92 4.26 2.18
N LEU A 88 -1.75 4.49 1.60
CA LEU A 88 -1.11 5.79 1.46
C LEU A 88 -1.17 6.23 -0.01
N ALA A 89 -1.72 7.42 -0.23
CA ALA A 89 -1.70 8.09 -1.52
C ALA A 89 -1.34 9.57 -1.31
N ALA A 90 -0.66 10.18 -2.29
CA ALA A 90 -0.21 11.57 -2.20
C ALA A 90 -0.90 12.45 -3.25
N SER A 91 -0.65 12.20 -4.54
CA SER A 91 -1.05 13.08 -5.64
C SER A 91 -2.55 13.39 -5.66
N ILE A 92 -3.41 12.39 -5.49
CA ILE A 92 -4.87 12.57 -5.52
C ILE A 92 -5.39 13.51 -4.41
N PHE A 93 -4.70 13.56 -3.26
CA PHE A 93 -5.08 14.42 -2.14
C PHE A 93 -4.46 15.81 -2.28
N HIS A 94 -3.20 15.91 -2.72
CA HIS A 94 -2.55 17.20 -2.97
C HIS A 94 -3.24 17.99 -4.09
N PHE A 95 -3.69 17.31 -5.15
CA PHE A 95 -4.44 17.92 -6.25
C PHE A 95 -5.95 18.02 -5.99
N LYS A 96 -6.42 17.61 -4.79
CA LYS A 96 -7.83 17.64 -4.37
C LYS A 96 -8.78 16.94 -5.35
N GLU A 97 -8.31 15.89 -6.02
CA GLU A 97 -9.12 15.07 -6.93
C GLU A 97 -10.12 14.21 -6.15
N ILE A 98 -9.73 13.77 -4.95
CA ILE A 98 -10.58 13.05 -4.00
C ILE A 98 -10.32 13.67 -2.62
N SER A 99 -11.35 14.02 -1.86
CA SER A 99 -11.16 14.42 -0.47
C SER A 99 -11.14 13.19 0.48
N ILE A 100 -10.40 13.29 1.59
CA ILE A 100 -10.37 12.23 2.61
C ILE A 100 -11.78 11.93 3.17
N PRO A 101 -12.63 12.93 3.49
CA PRO A 101 -14.00 12.66 3.93
C PRO A 101 -14.84 11.87 2.92
N GLU A 102 -14.78 12.24 1.63
CA GLU A 102 -15.51 11.53 0.58
C GLU A 102 -15.01 10.09 0.42
N LEU A 103 -13.68 9.89 0.42
CA LEU A 103 -13.09 8.56 0.34
C LEU A 103 -13.52 7.69 1.53
N LYS A 104 -13.49 8.24 2.75
CA LYS A 104 -13.94 7.51 3.94
C LYS A 104 -15.42 7.15 3.85
N GLY A 105 -16.27 8.07 3.39
CA GLY A 105 -17.71 7.82 3.19
C GLY A 105 -17.97 6.74 2.13
N TYR A 106 -17.19 6.73 1.04
CA TYR A 106 -17.23 5.65 0.05
C TYR A 106 -16.83 4.31 0.67
N LEU A 107 -15.68 4.25 1.33
CA LEU A 107 -15.16 3.01 1.94
C LEU A 107 -16.11 2.41 2.98
N GLN A 108 -16.78 3.24 3.78
CA GLN A 108 -17.80 2.78 4.72
C GLN A 108 -19.01 2.14 4.00
N LYS A 109 -19.47 2.74 2.89
CA LYS A 109 -20.57 2.17 2.08
C LYS A 109 -20.19 0.83 1.45
N GLU A 110 -18.92 0.66 1.13
CA GLU A 110 -18.35 -0.58 0.59
C GLU A 110 -18.03 -1.62 1.69
N GLY A 111 -18.38 -1.34 2.94
CA GLY A 111 -18.22 -2.28 4.07
C GLY A 111 -16.82 -2.33 4.67
N VAL A 112 -15.92 -1.40 4.31
CA VAL A 112 -14.58 -1.30 4.92
C VAL A 112 -14.69 -0.60 6.28
N GLY A 113 -14.09 -1.20 7.31
CA GLY A 113 -14.02 -0.64 8.66
C GLY A 113 -13.17 0.62 8.70
N ILE A 114 -13.81 1.79 8.74
CA ILE A 114 -13.14 3.10 8.66
C ILE A 114 -13.47 3.96 9.86
N ARG A 115 -12.43 4.63 10.39
CA ARG A 115 -12.59 5.64 11.46
C ARG A 115 -13.51 6.78 10.98
N PRO A 116 -14.56 7.13 11.75
CA PRO A 116 -15.51 8.17 11.37
C PRO A 116 -14.83 9.51 11.08
N VAL A 117 -15.50 10.34 10.29
CA VAL A 117 -15.11 11.74 10.09
C VAL A 117 -15.87 12.52 11.17
N GLU A 118 -15.13 13.21 12.03
CA GLU A 118 -15.70 14.21 12.95
C GLU A 118 -16.01 15.51 12.20
#